data_AF-A0AAN5CKV4-F1
#
_entry.id   AF-A0AAN5CKV4-F1
#
_cell.length_a   1.000
_cell.length_b   1.000
_cell.length_c   1.000
_cell.angle_alpha   90.00
_cell.angle_beta   90.00
_cell.angle_gamma   90.00
#
_symmetry.space_group_name_H-M   'P 1'
#
loop_
_entity.id
_entity.type
_entity.pdbx_description
1 polymer ?
#
loop_
_entity_poly.entity_id
_entity_poly.type
_entity_poly.pdbx_seq_one_letter_code
_entity_poly.pdbx_strand_id
1 'polypeptide(L)'
;VNASVAAVTVLVYGAFGFMCGGHISLAMRRHIRKSSQQGMQVTITVAQTRQSLIQIGIFCIFLAFPLVMMILPTFLDASEDLLRPYIIVLLSLNSMVHSLTLIASTPPFRKYIRKNVCRKG
;
A
#
# COMPACT_ATOMS: atom_id res chain seq x y z
N VAL A 1 28.30 2.13 6.27
CA VAL A 1 27.64 2.82 5.12
C VAL A 1 26.24 2.26 4.86
N ASN A 2 26.07 0.94 4.82
CA ASN A 2 24.76 0.33 4.54
C ASN A 2 23.69 0.63 5.61
N ALA A 3 24.05 0.52 6.90
CA ALA A 3 23.12 0.80 8.00
C ALA A 3 22.61 2.25 8.03
N SER A 4 23.47 3.24 7.77
CA SER A 4 23.09 4.66 7.77
C SER A 4 22.16 5.01 6.61
N VAL A 5 22.46 4.51 5.39
CA VAL A 5 21.59 4.71 4.22
C VAL A 5 20.23 4.09 4.48
N ALA A 6 20.19 2.89 5.02
CA ALA A 6 18.96 2.17 5.23
C ALA A 6 18.13 2.77 6.40
N ALA A 7 18.77 3.26 7.47
CA ALA A 7 18.09 4.01 8.54
C ALA A 7 17.45 5.32 8.03
N VAL A 8 18.18 6.10 7.22
CA VAL A 8 17.64 7.30 6.56
C VAL A 8 16.46 6.93 5.65
N THR A 9 16.58 5.82 4.94
CA THR A 9 15.53 5.34 4.03
C THR A 9 14.25 4.97 4.80
N VAL A 10 14.36 4.24 5.92
CA VAL A 10 13.21 3.92 6.78
C VAL A 10 12.57 5.18 7.35
N LEU A 11 13.37 6.16 7.79
CA LEU A 11 12.84 7.43 8.30
C LEU A 11 12.06 8.21 7.23
N VAL A 12 12.63 8.34 6.03
CA VAL A 12 12.00 9.08 4.92
C VAL A 12 10.70 8.40 4.49
N TYR A 13 10.72 7.08 4.26
CA TYR A 13 9.50 6.36 3.86
C TYR A 13 8.48 6.25 4.97
N GLY A 14 8.90 6.09 6.22
CA GLY A 14 8.03 6.10 7.39
C GLY A 14 7.31 7.44 7.56
N ALA A 15 8.06 8.55 7.47
CA ALA A 15 7.50 9.89 7.53
C ALA A 15 6.54 10.17 6.36
N PHE A 16 6.92 9.77 5.14
CA PHE A 16 6.05 9.88 3.97
C PHE A 16 4.75 9.08 4.13
N GLY A 17 4.85 7.81 4.55
CA GLY A 17 3.69 6.95 4.79
C GLY A 17 2.76 7.52 5.87
N PHE A 18 3.34 8.07 6.95
CA PHE A 18 2.57 8.70 8.02
C PHE A 18 1.86 9.98 7.56
N MET A 19 2.54 10.87 6.83
CA MET A 19 1.95 12.09 6.29
C MET A 19 0.83 11.78 5.28
N CYS A 20 1.08 10.87 4.33
CA CYS A 20 0.08 10.46 3.35
C CYS A 20 -1.12 9.78 4.00
N GLY A 21 -0.88 8.81 4.90
CA GLY A 21 -1.93 8.11 5.64
C GLY A 21 -2.76 9.06 6.51
N GLY A 22 -2.11 10.01 7.18
CA GLY A 22 -2.74 11.05 8.00
C GLY A 22 -3.59 12.00 7.17
N HIS A 23 -3.07 12.50 6.05
CA HIS A 23 -3.78 13.39 5.14
C HIS A 23 -5.04 12.72 4.56
N ILE A 24 -4.93 11.47 4.12
CA ILE A 24 -6.06 10.71 3.57
C ILE A 24 -7.08 10.39 4.66
N SER A 25 -6.64 10.02 5.86
CA SER A 25 -7.53 9.78 6.99
C SER A 25 -8.30 11.04 7.38
N LEU A 26 -7.64 12.20 7.36
CA LEU A 26 -8.28 13.49 7.62
C LEU A 26 -9.26 13.86 6.50
N ALA A 27 -8.89 13.68 5.23
CA ALA A 27 -9.78 13.88 4.10
C ALA A 27 -11.01 12.97 4.19
N MET A 28 -10.82 11.69 4.54
CA MET A 28 -11.91 10.74 4.73
C MET A 28 -12.86 11.17 5.85
N ARG A 29 -12.31 11.59 7.01
CA ARG A 29 -13.11 12.11 8.12
C ARG A 29 -13.90 13.37 7.73
N ARG A 30 -13.29 14.27 6.96
CA ARG A 30 -13.96 15.48 6.42
C ARG A 30 -15.09 15.11 5.46
N HIS A 31 -14.87 14.13 4.58
CA HIS A 31 -15.90 13.63 3.67
C HIS A 31 -17.05 12.95 4.40
N ILE A 32 -16.77 12.10 5.39
CA ILE A 32 -17.80 11.45 6.23
C ILE A 32 -18.62 12.51 6.96
N ARG A 33 -17.98 13.54 7.53
CA ARG A 33 -18.67 14.60 8.26
C ARG A 33 -19.54 15.48 7.36
N LYS A 34 -19.10 15.78 6.12
CA LYS A 34 -19.93 16.44 5.10
C LYS A 34 -21.00 15.51 4.49
N SER A 35 -20.79 14.19 4.54
CA SER A 35 -21.70 13.20 3.97
C SER A 35 -23.09 13.18 4.56
N SER A 36 -23.21 13.59 5.82
CA SER A 36 -24.48 13.59 6.55
C SER A 36 -25.53 14.49 5.89
N GLN A 37 -25.16 15.31 4.89
CA GLN A 37 -26.07 16.23 4.19
C GLN A 37 -26.29 15.93 2.68
N GLN A 38 -25.50 15.05 2.02
CA GLN A 38 -25.56 14.83 0.56
C GLN A 38 -25.37 13.35 0.18
N GLY A 39 -26.39 12.52 0.40
CA GLY A 39 -26.30 11.06 0.51
C GLY A 39 -25.89 10.20 -0.71
N MET A 40 -25.47 10.76 -1.86
CA MET A 40 -25.17 9.93 -3.06
C MET A 40 -23.79 10.14 -3.70
N GLN A 41 -23.26 11.38 -3.77
CA GLN A 41 -21.88 11.57 -4.25
C GLN A 41 -20.83 11.03 -3.27
N VAL A 42 -21.17 10.97 -1.98
CA VAL A 42 -20.19 10.68 -0.93
C VAL A 42 -19.80 9.21 -0.89
N THR A 43 -20.69 8.30 -1.27
CA THR A 43 -20.43 6.86 -1.28
C THR A 43 -19.31 6.50 -2.27
N ILE A 44 -19.22 7.22 -3.40
CA ILE A 44 -18.16 7.03 -4.41
C ILE A 44 -16.83 7.58 -3.87
N THR A 45 -16.84 8.79 -3.29
CA THR A 45 -15.63 9.43 -2.77
C THR A 45 -15.04 8.66 -1.58
N VAL A 46 -15.88 8.14 -0.69
CA VAL A 46 -15.46 7.30 0.45
C VAL A 46 -14.85 5.98 -0.04
N ALA A 47 -15.44 5.35 -1.07
CA ALA A 47 -14.87 4.14 -1.66
C ALA A 47 -13.49 4.38 -2.30
N GLN A 48 -13.33 5.49 -3.04
CA GLN A 48 -12.04 5.88 -3.62
C GLN A 48 -11.00 6.23 -2.54
N THR A 49 -11.42 6.90 -1.46
CA THR A 49 -10.52 7.26 -0.36
C THR A 49 -10.03 6.02 0.39
N ARG A 50 -10.93 5.04 0.63
CA ARG A 50 -10.57 3.74 1.20
C ARG A 50 -9.61 2.97 0.29
N GLN A 51 -9.81 3.01 -1.02
CA GLN A 51 -8.90 2.41 -1.99
C GLN A 51 -7.48 3.01 -1.90
N SER A 52 -7.37 4.34 -1.85
CA SER A 52 -6.08 5.02 -1.71
C SER A 52 -5.38 4.64 -0.40
N LEU A 53 -6.14 4.49 0.69
CA LEU A 53 -5.61 4.08 2.00
C LEU A 53 -5.09 2.62 1.98
N ILE A 54 -5.80 1.70 1.33
CA ILE A 54 -5.34 0.31 1.13
C ILE A 54 -4.07 0.30 0.27
N GLN A 55 -4.00 1.10 -0.80
CA GLN A 55 -2.82 1.17 -1.65
C GLN A 55 -1.59 1.69 -0.91
N ILE A 56 -1.74 2.70 -0.05
CA ILE A 56 -0.64 3.20 0.78
C ILE A 56 -0.22 2.18 1.83
N GLY A 57 -1.16 1.47 2.45
CA GLY A 57 -0.84 0.38 3.38
C GLY A 57 0.00 -0.71 2.70
N ILE A 58 -0.41 -1.14 1.51
CA ILE A 58 0.31 -2.14 0.72
C ILE A 58 1.68 -1.62 0.29
N PHE A 59 1.78 -0.37 -0.17
CA PHE A 59 3.05 0.25 -0.50
C PHE A 59 4.00 0.27 0.72
N CYS A 60 3.50 0.66 1.89
CA CYS A 60 4.30 0.65 3.11
C CYS A 60 4.76 -0.77 3.48
N ILE A 61 3.91 -1.78 3.35
CA ILE A 61 4.29 -3.17 3.64
C ILE A 61 5.35 -3.66 2.64
N PHE A 62 5.07 -3.56 1.35
CA PHE A 62 5.94 -4.11 0.31
C PHE A 62 7.22 -3.30 0.04
N LEU A 63 7.33 -2.10 0.59
CA LEU A 63 8.55 -1.29 0.51
C LEU A 63 9.28 -1.19 1.85
N ALA A 64 8.59 -0.84 2.94
CA ALA A 64 9.24 -0.66 4.24
C ALA A 64 9.66 -2.00 4.86
N PHE A 65 8.89 -3.08 4.68
CA PHE A 65 9.27 -4.38 5.26
C PHE A 65 10.55 -4.96 4.62
N PRO A 66 10.73 -4.99 3.28
CA PRO A 66 12.00 -5.41 2.69
C PRO A 66 13.17 -4.53 3.07
N LEU A 67 12.95 -3.21 3.25
CA LEU A 67 13.97 -2.28 3.74
C LEU A 67 14.39 -2.58 5.18
N VAL A 68 13.45 -2.86 6.08
CA VAL A 68 13.76 -3.27 7.45
C VAL A 68 14.50 -4.61 7.46
N MET A 69 14.10 -5.55 6.60
CA MET A 69 14.80 -6.84 6.43
C MET A 69 16.22 -6.70 5.87
N MET A 70 16.52 -5.65 5.10
CA MET A 70 17.91 -5.34 4.70
C MET A 70 18.77 -4.80 5.86
N ILE A 71 18.14 -4.22 6.89
CA ILE A 71 18.83 -3.55 8.01
C ILE A 71 19.05 -4.49 9.18
N LEU A 72 18.06 -5.34 9.44
CA LEU A 72 18.00 -6.21 10.61
C LEU A 72 19.23 -7.11 10.78
N PRO A 73 19.79 -7.73 9.72
CA PRO A 73 21.01 -8.54 9.83
C PRO A 73 22.22 -7.75 10.33
N THR A 74 22.33 -6.47 9.95
CA THR A 74 23.43 -5.60 10.39
C THR A 74 23.40 -5.31 11.89
N PHE A 75 22.23 -5.43 12.54
CA PHE A 75 22.08 -5.25 13.99
C PHE A 75 22.12 -6.55 14.78
N LEU A 76 21.77 -7.69 14.15
CA LEU A 76 21.71 -9.01 14.80
C LEU A 76 22.95 -9.87 14.54
N ASP A 77 23.94 -9.35 13.78
CA ASP A 77 25.14 -10.09 13.35
C ASP A 77 24.78 -11.42 12.64
N ALA A 78 23.66 -11.39 11.92
CA ALA A 78 23.09 -12.56 11.25
C ALA A 78 23.53 -12.63 9.78
N SER A 79 23.62 -13.85 9.22
CA SER A 79 24.05 -14.03 7.84
C SER A 79 23.03 -13.46 6.83
N GLU A 80 23.51 -12.58 5.95
CA GLU A 80 22.67 -11.91 4.93
C GLU A 80 22.23 -12.85 3.79
N ASP A 81 22.94 -13.97 3.60
CA ASP A 81 22.77 -14.87 2.46
C ASP A 81 21.37 -15.52 2.42
N LEU A 82 20.78 -15.75 3.60
CA LEU A 82 19.44 -16.32 3.71
C LEU A 82 18.34 -15.29 3.48
N LEU A 83 18.54 -14.02 3.84
CA LEU A 83 17.49 -12.98 3.72
C LEU A 83 17.40 -12.35 2.32
N ARG A 84 18.53 -12.27 1.61
CA ARG A 84 18.61 -11.63 0.28
C ARG A 84 17.58 -12.15 -0.74
N PRO A 85 17.34 -13.47 -0.92
CA PRO A 85 16.34 -13.96 -1.87
C PRO A 85 14.91 -13.56 -1.48
N TYR A 86 14.56 -13.55 -0.19
CA TYR A 86 13.22 -13.14 0.26
C TYR A 86 12.95 -11.67 -0.03
N ILE A 87 13.95 -10.80 0.16
CA ILE A 87 13.86 -9.36 -0.11
C ILE A 87 13.59 -9.11 -1.60
N ILE A 88 14.32 -9.80 -2.48
CA ILE A 88 14.14 -9.68 -3.94
C ILE A 88 12.72 -10.13 -4.34
N VAL A 89 12.24 -11.26 -3.80
CA VAL A 89 10.90 -11.79 -4.11
C VAL A 89 9.83 -10.81 -3.63
N LEU A 90 9.93 -10.30 -2.41
CA LEU A 90 8.99 -9.31 -1.86
C LEU A 90 8.95 -8.03 -2.72
N LEU A 91 10.11 -7.51 -3.13
CA LEU A 91 10.18 -6.31 -3.97
C LEU A 91 9.57 -6.56 -5.36
N SER A 92 9.79 -7.75 -5.92
CA SER A 92 9.24 -8.17 -7.22
C SER A 92 7.72 -8.31 -7.18
N LEU A 93 7.18 -8.83 -6.07
CA LEU A 93 5.75 -9.00 -5.87
C LEU A 93 5.01 -7.67 -5.68
N ASN A 94 5.71 -6.60 -5.30
CA ASN A 94 5.11 -5.27 -5.06
C ASN A 94 4.30 -4.78 -6.27
N SER A 95 4.86 -4.86 -7.48
CA SER A 95 4.17 -4.39 -8.70
C SER A 95 2.90 -5.20 -9.01
N MET A 96 2.98 -6.53 -8.80
CA MET A 96 1.85 -7.44 -8.98
C MET A 96 0.75 -7.18 -7.95
N VAL A 97 1.11 -7.11 -6.66
CA VAL A 97 0.15 -6.87 -5.57
C VAL A 97 -0.47 -5.49 -5.71
N HIS A 98 0.29 -4.47 -6.09
CA HIS A 98 -0.24 -3.14 -6.36
C HIS A 98 -1.27 -3.14 -7.50
N SER A 99 -0.96 -3.84 -8.59
CA SER A 99 -1.85 -3.99 -9.75
C SER A 99 -3.13 -4.76 -9.38
N LEU A 100 -3.00 -5.90 -8.69
CA LEU A 100 -4.14 -6.68 -8.20
C LEU A 100 -5.00 -5.89 -7.22
N THR A 101 -4.37 -5.12 -6.33
CA THR A 101 -5.08 -4.23 -5.41
C THR A 101 -5.88 -3.20 -6.18
N LEU A 102 -5.29 -2.55 -7.19
CA LEU A 102 -5.98 -1.57 -8.01
C LEU A 102 -7.18 -2.19 -8.72
N ILE A 103 -7.03 -3.38 -9.30
CA ILE A 103 -8.11 -4.12 -9.94
C ILE A 103 -9.22 -4.49 -8.94
N ALA A 104 -8.85 -4.99 -7.74
CA ALA A 104 -9.78 -5.43 -6.71
C ALA A 104 -10.50 -4.27 -5.99
N SER A 105 -9.84 -3.11 -5.89
CA SER A 105 -10.38 -1.95 -5.19
C SER A 105 -11.21 -1.04 -6.10
N THR A 106 -10.97 -1.06 -7.42
CA THR A 106 -11.66 -0.20 -8.39
C THR A 106 -12.98 -0.85 -8.88
N PRO A 107 -14.16 -0.30 -8.53
CA PRO A 107 -15.46 -0.88 -8.91
C PRO A 107 -15.68 -1.10 -10.41
N PRO A 108 -15.32 -0.18 -11.34
CA PRO A 108 -15.54 -0.40 -12.76
C PRO A 108 -14.71 -1.57 -13.31
N PHE A 109 -13.48 -1.77 -12.84
CA PHE A 109 -12.66 -2.93 -13.24
C PHE A 109 -13.28 -4.25 -12.77
N ARG A 110 -13.75 -4.32 -11.52
CA ARG A 110 -14.46 -5.52 -11.05
C ARG A 110 -15.72 -5.83 -11.84
N LYS A 111 -16.51 -4.81 -12.19
CA LYS A 111 -17.73 -4.97 -12.98
C LYS A 111 -17.40 -5.49 -14.39
N TYR A 112 -16.33 -4.96 -14.99
CA TYR A 112 -15.83 -5.39 -16.29
C TYR A 112 -15.33 -6.85 -16.26
N ILE A 113 -14.52 -7.22 -15.28
CA ILE A 113 -14.00 -8.59 -15.13
C ILE A 113 -15.15 -9.57 -14.90
N ARG A 114 -16.07 -9.26 -13.97
CA ARG A 114 -17.23 -10.12 -13.70
C ARG A 114 -18.07 -10.33 -14.96
N LYS A 115 -18.30 -9.28 -15.74
CA LYS A 115 -19.06 -9.37 -17.00
C LYS A 115 -18.37 -10.26 -18.03
N ASN A 116 -17.05 -10.27 -18.10
CA ASN A 116 -16.30 -11.07 -19.08
C ASN A 116 -16.06 -12.52 -18.62
N VAL A 117 -15.85 -12.74 -17.31
CA VAL A 117 -15.67 -14.08 -16.73
C VAL A 117 -16.99 -14.84 -16.69
N CYS A 118 -18.09 -14.21 -16.25
CA CYS A 118 -19.42 -14.84 -16.22
C CYS A 118 -20.05 -15.02 -17.61
N ARG A 119 -19.45 -14.50 -18.69
CA ARG A 119 -19.90 -14.74 -20.08
C ARG A 119 -19.20 -15.92 -20.75
N LYS A 120 -18.15 -16.45 -20.12
CA LYS A 120 -17.31 -17.54 -20.65
C LYS A 120 -17.56 -18.89 -19.97
N GLY A 121 -18.50 -18.97 -19.04
CA GLY A 121 -19.03 -20.23 -18.48
C GLY A 121 -20.50 -20.36 -18.85
#